data_AF-A0A2C6DLG7-F1
#
_entry.id   AF-A0A2C6DLG7-F1
#
_cell.length_a   1.000
_cell.length_b   1.000
_cell.length_c   1.000
_cell.angle_alpha   90.00
_cell.angle_beta   90.00
_cell.angle_gamma   90.00
#
_symmetry.space_group_name_H-M   'P 1'
#
loop_
_entity.id
_entity.type
_entity.pdbx_description
1 polymer ?
#
loop_
_entity_poly.entity_id
_entity_poly.type
_entity_poly.pdbx_seq_one_letter_code
_entity_poly.pdbx_strand_id
1 'polypeptide(L)'
;MIKNKTLMLILGIVLLLVGGFLQIKSPISSADINLCQREVAVRYGSSNDSTKKMLSDKCESDVGYVALMTSDASSANQAAQVISAANSSSLGSGMLSLFLLGVGLVFTLVGAVAVIAQRRNARKKLSIK
;
A
#
# COMPACT_ATOMS: atom_id res chain seq x y z
N MET A 1 0.73 1.45 -32.14
CA MET A 1 1.18 2.71 -31.50
C MET A 1 -0.03 3.55 -31.14
N ILE A 2 -0.23 3.85 -29.85
CA ILE A 2 -1.37 4.62 -29.34
C ILE A 2 -1.30 6.03 -29.96
N LYS A 3 -2.17 6.32 -30.92
CA LYS A 3 -2.19 7.61 -31.66
C LYS A 3 -2.59 8.80 -30.77
N ASN A 4 -3.15 8.55 -29.59
CA ASN A 4 -3.79 9.56 -28.78
C ASN A 4 -2.99 9.81 -27.49
N LYS A 5 -2.12 10.83 -27.51
CA LYS A 5 -1.23 11.19 -26.39
C LYS A 5 -2.01 11.52 -25.10
N THR A 6 -3.21 12.08 -25.25
CA THR A 6 -4.14 12.34 -24.16
C THR A 6 -4.64 11.04 -23.51
N LEU A 7 -4.77 9.95 -24.26
CA LEU A 7 -5.21 8.66 -23.74
C LEU A 7 -4.18 8.04 -22.80
N MET A 8 -2.88 8.21 -23.07
CA MET A 8 -1.83 7.79 -22.13
C MET A 8 -1.87 8.58 -20.82
N LEU A 9 -2.10 9.89 -20.87
CA LEU A 9 -2.24 10.72 -19.68
C LEU A 9 -3.43 10.28 -18.83
N ILE A 10 -4.61 10.12 -19.46
CA ILE A 10 -5.83 9.71 -18.76
C ILE A 10 -5.65 8.32 -18.15
N LEU A 11 -5.10 7.37 -18.93
CA LEU A 11 -4.83 6.03 -18.45
C LEU A 11 -3.88 6.05 -17.24
N GLY A 12 -2.79 6.82 -17.31
CA GLY A 12 -1.85 6.96 -16.20
C GLY A 12 -2.51 7.48 -14.91
N ILE A 13 -3.37 8.50 -15.03
CA ILE A 13 -4.12 9.06 -13.89
C ILE A 13 -5.08 8.02 -13.31
N VAL A 14 -5.81 7.29 -14.15
CA VAL A 14 -6.72 6.23 -13.69
C VAL A 14 -5.95 5.14 -12.95
N LEU A 15 -4.81 4.68 -13.47
CA LEU A 15 -3.97 3.70 -12.77
C LEU A 15 -3.45 4.22 -11.42
N LEU A 16 -3.04 5.50 -11.34
CA LEU A 16 -2.61 6.11 -10.08
C LEU A 16 -3.73 6.16 -9.06
N LEU A 17 -4.94 6.55 -9.47
CA LEU A 17 -6.10 6.62 -8.58
C LEU A 17 -6.50 5.24 -8.06
N VAL A 18 -6.55 4.23 -8.94
CA VAL A 18 -6.89 2.86 -8.55
C VAL A 18 -5.79 2.26 -7.67
N GLY A 19 -4.51 2.41 -8.04
CA GLY A 19 -3.37 1.94 -7.25
C GLY A 19 -3.28 2.63 -5.89
N GLY A 20 -3.56 3.94 -5.83
CA GLY A 20 -3.61 4.69 -4.58
C GLY A 20 -4.78 4.27 -3.69
N PHE A 21 -5.95 4.03 -4.26
CA PHE A 21 -7.12 3.54 -3.52
C PHE A 21 -6.88 2.16 -2.91
N LEU A 22 -6.17 1.28 -3.62
CA LEU A 22 -5.80 -0.05 -3.11
C LEU A 22 -4.82 -0.01 -1.93
N GLN A 23 -4.16 1.12 -1.65
CA GLN A 23 -3.32 1.28 -0.46
C GLN A 23 -4.09 1.66 0.81
N ILE A 24 -5.40 1.91 0.72
CA ILE A 24 -6.22 2.20 1.90
C ILE A 24 -6.32 0.91 2.72
N LYS A 25 -5.62 0.87 3.86
CA LYS A 25 -5.64 -0.29 4.78
C LYS A 25 -7.03 -0.48 5.38
N SER A 26 -7.51 -1.72 5.41
CA SER A 26 -8.72 -2.07 6.14
C SER A 26 -8.53 -1.88 7.66
N PRO A 27 -9.54 -1.34 8.36
CA PRO A 27 -9.46 -1.20 9.81
C PRO A 27 -9.42 -2.58 10.49
N ILE A 28 -8.52 -2.72 11.47
CA ILE A 28 -8.45 -3.91 12.33
C ILE A 28 -9.64 -3.88 13.29
N SER A 29 -10.28 -5.02 13.54
CA SER A 29 -11.37 -5.11 14.50
C SER A 29 -10.88 -4.75 15.90
N SER A 30 -11.62 -3.92 16.62
CA SER A 30 -11.29 -3.53 18.00
C SER A 30 -11.21 -4.72 18.95
N ALA A 31 -11.95 -5.80 18.68
CA ALA A 31 -11.86 -7.04 19.44
C ALA A 31 -10.47 -7.69 19.33
N ASP A 32 -9.91 -7.74 18.11
CA ASP A 32 -8.60 -8.35 17.87
C ASP A 32 -7.45 -7.50 18.43
N ILE A 33 -7.61 -6.18 18.39
CA ILE A 33 -6.67 -5.23 18.99
C ILE A 33 -6.60 -5.47 20.51
N ASN A 34 -7.74 -5.60 21.18
CA ASN A 34 -7.80 -5.84 22.62
C ASN A 34 -7.20 -7.20 23.00
N LEU A 35 -7.44 -8.24 22.21
CA LEU A 35 -6.84 -9.56 22.40
C LEU A 35 -5.31 -9.51 22.25
N CYS A 36 -4.82 -8.84 21.20
CA CYS A 36 -3.40 -8.65 20.95
C CYS A 36 -2.72 -7.88 22.10
N GLN A 37 -3.32 -6.77 22.55
CA GLN A 37 -2.75 -5.99 23.66
C GLN A 37 -2.69 -6.77 24.97
N ARG A 38 -3.69 -7.61 25.25
CA ARG A 38 -3.69 -8.50 26.41
C ARG A 38 -2.55 -9.52 26.32
N GLU A 39 -2.35 -10.13 25.15
CA GLU A 39 -1.28 -11.11 24.94
C GLU A 39 0.11 -10.48 25.05
N VAL A 40 0.29 -9.27 24.49
CA VAL A 40 1.52 -8.49 24.66
C VAL A 40 1.79 -8.22 26.14
N ALA A 41 0.77 -7.82 26.91
CA ALA A 41 0.93 -7.56 28.33
C ALA A 41 1.29 -8.81 29.14
N VAL A 42 0.80 -9.99 28.74
CA VAL A 42 1.16 -11.27 29.37
C VAL A 42 2.58 -11.69 29.00
N ARG A 43 2.94 -11.66 27.71
CA ARG A 43 4.25 -12.13 27.21
C ARG A 43 5.40 -11.17 27.55
N TYR A 44 5.12 -9.87 27.57
CA TYR A 44 6.11 -8.81 27.79
C TYR A 44 5.85 -8.04 29.09
N GLY A 45 5.11 -8.61 30.04
CA GLY A 45 4.77 -7.97 31.32
C GLY A 45 5.98 -7.57 32.16
N SER A 46 7.12 -8.25 32.00
CA SER A 46 8.40 -7.91 32.65
C SER A 46 9.30 -6.97 31.82
N SER A 47 8.87 -6.56 30.63
CA SER A 47 9.61 -5.59 29.81
C SER A 47 9.40 -4.18 30.33
N ASN A 48 10.34 -3.28 30.03
CA ASN A 48 10.18 -1.85 30.30
C ASN A 48 8.93 -1.28 29.62
N ASP A 49 8.28 -0.32 30.28
CA ASP A 49 7.03 0.30 29.83
C ASP A 49 7.10 0.85 28.40
N SER A 50 8.27 1.37 28.00
CA SER A 50 8.51 1.89 26.64
C SER A 50 8.40 0.80 25.56
N THR A 51 8.96 -0.39 25.81
CA THR A 51 8.89 -1.51 24.87
C THR A 51 7.48 -2.07 24.80
N LYS A 52 6.83 -2.21 25.96
CA LYS A 52 5.45 -2.67 26.07
C LYS A 52 4.50 -1.76 25.29
N LYS A 53 4.68 -0.44 25.39
CA LYS A 53 3.89 0.55 24.65
C LYS A 53 4.13 0.48 23.14
N MET A 54 5.39 0.35 22.70
CA MET A 54 5.70 0.21 21.29
C MET A 54 5.09 -1.07 20.68
N LEU A 55 5.05 -2.16 21.45
CA LEU A 55 4.45 -3.43 21.04
C LEU A 55 2.91 -3.35 21.03
N SER A 56 2.29 -2.64 21.98
CA SER A 56 0.84 -2.44 21.97
C SER A 56 0.38 -1.59 20.79
N ASP A 57 1.15 -0.57 20.38
CA ASP A 57 0.83 0.28 19.24
C ASP A 57 0.91 -0.49 17.90
N LYS A 58 1.71 -1.57 17.85
CA LYS A 58 1.73 -2.48 16.69
C LYS A 58 0.44 -3.27 16.53
N CYS A 59 -0.28 -3.57 17.62
CA CYS A 59 -1.58 -4.24 17.52
C CYS A 59 -2.62 -3.42 16.74
N GLU A 60 -2.47 -2.09 16.70
CA GLU A 60 -3.42 -1.20 16.02
C GLU A 60 -3.05 -0.95 14.54
N SER A 61 -1.77 -1.07 14.21
CA SER A 61 -1.21 -0.66 12.91
C SER A 61 -0.76 -1.82 12.01
N ASP A 62 -0.62 -3.02 12.57
CA ASP A 62 -0.02 -4.19 11.90
C ASP A 62 -0.89 -5.46 12.06
N VAL A 63 -1.64 -5.79 11.01
CA VAL A 63 -2.47 -7.01 10.94
C VAL A 63 -1.65 -8.30 11.07
N GLY A 64 -0.40 -8.30 10.60
CA GLY A 64 0.48 -9.46 10.70
C GLY A 64 0.93 -9.68 12.15
N TYR A 65 1.16 -8.59 12.88
CA TYR A 65 1.48 -8.64 14.30
C TYR A 65 0.31 -9.14 15.15
N VAL A 66 -0.91 -8.67 14.88
CA VAL A 66 -2.13 -9.17 15.55
C VAL A 66 -2.31 -10.66 15.31
N ALA A 67 -2.23 -11.10 14.05
CA ALA A 67 -2.36 -12.52 13.69
C ALA A 67 -1.29 -13.38 14.37
N LEU A 68 -0.06 -12.88 14.47
CA LEU A 68 1.02 -13.57 15.18
C LEU A 68 0.69 -13.72 16.67
N MET A 69 0.27 -12.64 17.32
CA MET A 69 -0.01 -12.64 18.76
C MET A 69 -1.21 -13.49 19.13
N THR A 70 -2.25 -13.50 18.32
CA THR A 70 -3.44 -14.32 18.57
C THR A 70 -3.26 -15.78 18.11
N SER A 71 -2.20 -16.08 17.36
CA SER A 71 -1.88 -17.45 16.96
C SER A 71 -1.07 -18.20 18.01
N ASP A 72 -1.44 -19.46 18.22
CA ASP A 72 -0.70 -20.43 19.04
C ASP A 72 0.44 -21.08 18.22
N ALA A 73 1.21 -20.26 17.51
CA ALA A 73 2.28 -20.74 16.65
C ALA A 73 3.50 -21.12 17.50
N SER A 74 3.66 -22.42 17.77
CA SER A 74 4.71 -22.94 18.67
C SER A 74 6.06 -23.14 17.97
N SER A 75 6.10 -23.05 16.64
CA SER A 75 7.32 -23.20 15.84
C SER A 75 7.49 -22.06 14.83
N ALA A 76 8.74 -21.72 14.51
CA ALA A 76 9.06 -20.66 13.56
C ALA A 76 8.42 -20.88 12.17
N ASN A 77 8.26 -22.14 11.76
CA ASN A 77 7.65 -22.49 10.47
C ASN A 77 6.12 -22.26 10.49
N GLN A 78 5.45 -22.58 11.60
CA GLN A 78 4.02 -22.27 11.77
C GLN A 78 3.78 -20.77 11.87
N ALA A 79 4.64 -20.05 12.60
CA ALA A 79 4.57 -18.58 12.67
C ALA A 79 4.75 -17.96 11.28
N ALA A 80 5.71 -18.44 10.48
CA ALA A 80 5.90 -17.99 9.11
C ALA A 80 4.67 -18.25 8.23
N GLN A 81 3.98 -19.39 8.39
CA GLN A 81 2.74 -19.66 7.67
C GLN A 81 1.59 -18.75 8.09
N VAL A 82 1.42 -18.48 9.39
CA VAL A 82 0.39 -17.55 9.88
C VAL A 82 0.64 -16.13 9.38
N ILE A 83 1.88 -15.66 9.47
CA ILE A 83 2.29 -14.34 8.95
C ILE A 83 2.07 -14.28 7.43
N SER A 84 2.45 -15.33 6.70
CA SER A 84 2.30 -15.37 5.24
C SER A 84 0.84 -15.46 4.83
N ALA A 85 -0.02 -16.14 5.57
CA ALA A 85 -1.46 -16.19 5.32
C ALA A 85 -2.12 -14.82 5.60
N ALA A 86 -1.80 -14.20 6.74
CA ALA A 86 -2.27 -12.85 7.08
C ALA A 86 -1.78 -11.79 6.07
N ASN A 87 -0.55 -11.96 5.55
CA ASN A 87 0.00 -11.07 4.52
C ASN A 87 -0.35 -11.47 3.10
N SER A 88 -0.78 -12.70 2.79
CA SER A 88 -1.07 -13.11 1.40
C SER A 88 -2.21 -12.29 0.77
N SER A 89 -3.20 -11.93 1.59
CA SER A 89 -4.27 -10.99 1.23
C SER A 89 -3.75 -9.54 1.01
N SER A 90 -2.67 -9.16 1.71
CA SER A 90 -1.98 -7.87 1.58
C SER A 90 -0.87 -7.85 0.52
N LEU A 91 -0.29 -9.00 0.16
CA LEU A 91 0.82 -9.11 -0.79
C LEU A 91 0.30 -9.02 -2.21
N GLY A 92 -0.82 -9.70 -2.51
CA GLY A 92 -1.47 -9.60 -3.83
C GLY A 92 -1.97 -8.19 -4.11
N SER A 93 -2.68 -7.58 -3.16
CA SER A 93 -3.19 -6.21 -3.28
C SER A 93 -2.08 -5.16 -3.18
N GLY A 94 -1.11 -5.34 -2.28
CA GLY A 94 0.02 -4.43 -2.07
C GLY A 94 0.98 -4.38 -3.26
N MET A 95 1.43 -5.53 -3.78
CA MET A 95 2.29 -5.57 -4.97
C MET A 95 1.56 -5.05 -6.21
N LEU A 96 0.28 -5.39 -6.36
CA LEU A 96 -0.55 -4.86 -7.44
C LEU A 96 -0.69 -3.34 -7.33
N SER A 97 -0.94 -2.80 -6.13
CA SER A 97 -1.03 -1.35 -5.91
C SER A 97 0.26 -0.62 -6.28
N LEU A 98 1.41 -1.15 -5.87
CA LEU A 98 2.73 -0.58 -6.17
C LEU A 98 3.04 -0.67 -7.67
N PHE A 99 2.66 -1.78 -8.32
CA PHE A 99 2.77 -1.93 -9.77
C PHE A 99 1.90 -0.91 -10.52
N LEU A 100 0.63 -0.77 -10.17
CA LEU A 100 -0.27 0.22 -10.77
C LEU A 100 0.23 1.65 -10.55
N LEU A 101 0.73 1.96 -9.36
CA LEU A 101 1.32 3.26 -9.06
C LEU A 101 2.56 3.53 -9.91
N GLY A 102 3.46 2.54 -10.03
CA GLY A 102 4.67 2.65 -10.84
C GLY A 102 4.36 2.89 -12.33
N VAL A 103 3.54 2.03 -12.93
CA VAL A 103 3.15 2.15 -14.34
C VAL A 103 2.32 3.41 -14.58
N GLY A 104 1.38 3.72 -13.69
CA GLY A 104 0.55 4.91 -13.74
C GLY A 104 1.37 6.20 -13.71
N LEU A 105 2.40 6.26 -12.86
CA LEU A 105 3.31 7.40 -12.77
C LEU A 105 4.09 7.61 -14.07
N VAL A 106 4.66 6.55 -14.65
CA VAL A 106 5.38 6.63 -15.94
C VAL A 106 4.45 7.13 -17.05
N PHE A 107 3.25 6.57 -17.16
CA PHE A 107 2.30 6.97 -18.20
C PHE A 107 1.81 8.41 -18.02
N THR A 108 1.61 8.85 -16.78
CA THR A 108 1.21 10.22 -16.47
C THR A 108 2.31 11.21 -16.85
N LEU A 109 3.58 10.93 -16.51
CA LEU A 109 4.70 11.81 -16.83
C LEU A 109 4.94 11.89 -18.34
N VAL A 110 5.02 10.74 -19.02
CA VAL A 110 5.22 10.70 -20.48
C VAL A 110 4.06 11.37 -21.21
N GLY A 111 2.82 11.10 -20.78
CA GLY A 111 1.62 11.73 -21.32
C GLY A 111 1.62 13.26 -21.12
N ALA A 112 1.98 13.74 -19.93
CA ALA A 112 2.01 15.16 -19.61
C ALA A 112 3.04 15.91 -20.47
N VAL A 113 4.27 15.38 -20.55
CA VAL A 113 5.32 15.96 -21.40
C VAL A 113 4.88 15.99 -22.86
N ALA A 114 4.29 14.91 -23.36
CA ALA A 114 3.82 14.83 -24.74
C ALA A 114 2.71 15.84 -25.05
N VAL A 115 1.76 16.04 -24.14
CA VAL A 115 0.67 17.03 -24.27
C VAL A 115 1.21 18.46 -24.21
N ILE A 116 2.13 18.75 -23.28
CA ILE A 116 2.77 20.07 -23.16
C ILE A 116 3.57 20.39 -24.43
N ALA A 117 4.37 19.45 -24.93
CA ALA A 117 5.14 19.62 -26.16
C ALA A 117 4.23 19.87 -27.38
N GLN A 118 3.11 19.13 -27.48
CA GLN A 118 2.14 19.33 -28.55
C GLN A 118 1.49 20.72 -28.49
N ARG A 119 1.08 21.18 -27.30
CA ARG A 119 0.51 22.53 -27.10
C ARG A 119 1.50 23.64 -27.47
N ARG A 120 2.78 23.48 -27.11
CA ARG A 120 3.83 24.46 -27.48
C ARG A 120 4.02 24.55 -29.00
N ASN A 121 4.06 23.41 -29.69
CA ASN A 121 4.20 23.38 -31.14
C ASN A 121 2.98 23.96 -31.87
N ALA A 122 1.76 23.71 -31.36
CA ALA A 122 0.54 24.31 -31.91
C ALA A 122 0.53 25.84 -31.74
N ARG A 123 0.94 26.37 -30.58
CA ARG A 123 1.05 27.83 -30.35
C ARG A 123 2.10 28.49 -31.25
N LYS A 124 3.27 27.87 -31.47
CA LYS A 124 4.28 28.39 -32.40
C LYS A 124 3.74 28.51 -33.83
N LYS A 125 2.97 27.53 -34.32
CA LYS A 125 2.37 27.60 -35.67
C LYS A 125 1.35 28.73 -35.82
N LEU A 126 0.64 29.09 -34.76
CA LEU A 126 -0.33 30.20 -34.76
C LEU A 126 0.33 31.58 -34.71
N SER A 127 1.56 31.68 -34.20
CA SER A 127 2.30 32.95 -34.09
C SER A 127 3.10 33.33 -35.36
N ILE A 128 3.20 32.42 -36.33
CA ILE A 128 3.95 32.60 -37.59
C ILE A 128 3.00 32.91 -38.76
N LYS A 129 1.68 32.88 -38.52
CA LYS A 129 0.63 33.28 -39.45
C LYS A 129 0.11 34.66 -39.08
#